data_AF-A0A328HIS4-F1
#
_entry.id   AF-A0A328HIS4-F1
#
_cell.length_a   1.000
_cell.length_b   1.000
_cell.length_c   1.000
_cell.angle_alpha   90.00
_cell.angle_beta   90.00
_cell.angle_gamma   90.00
#
_symmetry.space_group_name_H-M   'P 1'
#
loop_
_entity.id
_entity.type
_entity.pdbx_description
1 polymer ?
#
loop_
_entity_poly.entity_id
_entity_poly.type
_entity_poly.pdbx_seq_one_letter_code
_entity_poly.pdbx_strand_id
1 'polypeptide(L)'
;MNESATMGVGLRERKRAATRAAITAVARSLTSERGLSGYTVEDVCEQAGISRRTFFNYFPTKEDAILGHVDDELPEDVFDEFLRGGQGSPKGQLSASLLQDLLQLSLTLSERMSSSEEETRQLIGVIKKEPQLMLKIIGATEEREAHFARLLAEREGVPASHPVVRMAVVVMGNIARHTSLAYFSEGNTRAYRDLLLENLEAARLLLSQPYSRPTGHPVAPSAEGQP
;
A
#
# COMPACT_ATOMS: atom_id res chain seq x y z
N MET A 1 -29.08 6.26 -23.11
CA MET A 1 -27.89 7.00 -23.59
C MET A 1 -26.66 6.87 -22.66
N ASN A 2 -26.71 6.11 -21.54
CA ASN A 2 -25.56 5.94 -20.64
C ASN A 2 -24.59 4.79 -21.01
N GLU A 3 -25.01 3.82 -21.84
CA GLU A 3 -24.23 2.61 -22.15
C GLU A 3 -23.03 2.85 -23.08
N SER A 4 -23.12 3.81 -24.01
CA SER A 4 -22.01 4.14 -24.90
C SER A 4 -20.91 4.96 -24.21
N ALA A 5 -21.25 5.67 -23.13
CA ALA A 5 -20.30 6.45 -22.35
C ALA A 5 -19.45 5.54 -21.43
N THR A 6 -20.07 4.54 -20.78
CA THR A 6 -19.37 3.55 -19.94
C THR A 6 -18.42 2.65 -20.75
N MET A 7 -18.80 2.24 -21.96
CA MET A 7 -17.93 1.46 -22.86
C MET A 7 -16.67 2.23 -23.29
N GLY A 8 -16.78 3.55 -23.50
CA GLY A 8 -15.64 4.42 -23.85
C GLY A 8 -14.66 4.64 -22.70
N VAL A 9 -15.16 4.73 -21.47
CA VAL A 9 -14.34 4.86 -20.24
C VAL A 9 -13.54 3.57 -19.99
N GLY A 10 -14.18 2.40 -20.06
CA GLY A 10 -13.51 1.11 -19.85
C GLY A 10 -12.40 0.81 -20.88
N LEU A 11 -12.54 1.25 -22.13
CA LEU A 11 -11.49 1.09 -23.14
C LEU A 11 -10.26 1.97 -22.85
N ARG A 12 -10.46 3.19 -22.32
CA ARG A 12 -9.37 4.09 -21.95
C ARG A 12 -8.59 3.57 -20.75
N GLU A 13 -9.28 3.09 -19.73
CA GLU A 13 -8.65 2.47 -18.55
C GLU A 13 -7.84 1.23 -18.92
N ARG A 14 -8.41 0.34 -19.75
CA ARG A 14 -7.67 -0.84 -20.25
C ARG A 14 -6.43 -0.46 -21.04
N LYS A 15 -6.51 0.55 -21.91
CA LYS A 15 -5.35 1.05 -22.65
C LYS A 15 -4.30 1.65 -21.72
N ARG A 16 -4.72 2.43 -20.73
CA ARG A 16 -3.84 3.02 -19.70
C ARG A 16 -3.11 1.91 -18.91
N ALA A 17 -3.85 0.92 -18.43
CA ALA A 17 -3.27 -0.22 -17.71
C ALA A 17 -2.29 -1.04 -18.57
N ALA A 18 -2.62 -1.28 -19.84
CA ALA A 18 -1.75 -1.99 -20.77
C ALA A 18 -0.45 -1.23 -21.06
N THR A 19 -0.52 0.10 -21.29
CA THR A 19 0.67 0.93 -21.46
C THR A 19 1.54 0.94 -20.22
N ARG A 20 0.94 1.05 -19.03
CA ARG A 20 1.64 1.00 -17.74
C ARG A 20 2.38 -0.33 -17.56
N ALA A 21 1.72 -1.46 -17.83
CA ALA A 21 2.33 -2.78 -17.76
C ALA A 21 3.50 -2.95 -18.74
N ALA A 22 3.36 -2.44 -19.97
CA ALA A 22 4.42 -2.49 -20.98
C ALA A 22 5.67 -1.70 -20.54
N ILE A 23 5.49 -0.48 -20.02
CA ILE A 23 6.59 0.34 -19.49
C ILE A 23 7.27 -0.38 -18.32
N THR A 24 6.50 -0.94 -17.39
CA THR A 24 7.06 -1.66 -16.23
C THR A 24 7.84 -2.90 -16.63
N ALA A 25 7.34 -3.69 -17.59
CA ALA A 25 8.03 -4.87 -18.09
C ALA A 25 9.40 -4.51 -18.70
N VAL A 26 9.43 -3.46 -19.53
CA VAL A 26 10.66 -2.93 -20.14
C VAL A 26 11.64 -2.42 -19.07
N ALA A 27 11.16 -1.62 -18.11
CA ALA A 27 11.99 -1.08 -17.04
C ALA A 27 12.57 -2.19 -16.15
N ARG A 28 11.78 -3.21 -15.81
CA ARG A 28 12.25 -4.38 -15.06
C ARG A 28 13.30 -5.17 -15.84
N SER A 29 13.06 -5.46 -17.12
CA SER A 29 14.03 -6.15 -17.99
C SER A 29 15.36 -5.41 -18.09
N LEU A 30 15.34 -4.10 -18.40
CA LEU A 30 16.55 -3.29 -18.48
C LEU A 30 17.30 -3.22 -17.14
N THR A 31 16.57 -3.16 -16.02
CA THR A 31 17.18 -3.17 -14.69
C THR A 31 17.82 -4.53 -14.39
N SER A 32 17.13 -5.63 -14.67
CA SER A 32 17.67 -6.99 -14.52
C SER A 32 18.93 -7.22 -15.37
N GLU A 33 19.01 -6.66 -16.57
CA GLU A 33 20.16 -6.79 -17.46
C GLU A 33 21.31 -5.84 -17.07
N ARG A 34 21.03 -4.54 -16.95
CA ARG A 34 22.05 -3.48 -16.90
C ARG A 34 22.20 -2.81 -15.53
N GLY A 35 21.27 -3.07 -14.61
CA GLY A 35 21.18 -2.37 -13.32
C GLY A 35 20.48 -1.02 -13.45
N LEU A 36 20.13 -0.39 -12.33
CA LEU A 36 19.32 0.83 -12.30
C LEU A 36 20.02 2.02 -12.98
N SER A 37 21.34 2.12 -12.86
CA SER A 37 22.16 3.19 -13.45
C SER A 37 22.62 2.89 -14.89
N GLY A 38 22.45 1.66 -15.37
CA GLY A 38 22.97 1.20 -16.68
C GLY A 38 22.10 1.53 -17.89
N TYR A 39 20.98 2.24 -17.69
CA TYR A 39 20.08 2.67 -18.76
C TYR A 39 19.35 3.98 -18.41
N THR A 40 18.78 4.60 -19.43
CA THR A 40 18.10 5.89 -19.40
C THR A 40 16.59 5.75 -19.58
N VAL A 41 15.83 6.82 -19.27
CA VAL A 41 14.38 6.84 -19.57
C VAL A 41 14.14 6.77 -21.08
N GLU A 42 15.04 7.31 -21.87
CA GLU A 42 15.04 7.23 -23.33
C GLU A 42 15.09 5.78 -23.83
N ASP A 43 15.96 4.95 -23.25
CA ASP A 43 16.06 3.53 -23.60
C ASP A 43 14.72 2.80 -23.34
N VAL A 44 14.05 3.13 -22.22
CA VAL A 44 12.72 2.58 -21.90
C VAL A 44 11.69 3.06 -22.92
N CYS A 45 11.72 4.35 -23.27
CA CYS A 45 10.78 4.94 -24.23
C CYS A 45 10.93 4.32 -25.62
N GLU A 46 12.16 4.10 -26.07
CA GLU A 46 12.47 3.47 -27.36
C GLU A 46 11.95 2.03 -27.40
N GLN A 47 12.24 1.22 -26.37
CA GLN A 47 11.78 -0.17 -26.30
C GLN A 47 10.26 -0.29 -26.12
N ALA A 48 9.63 0.62 -25.35
CA ALA A 48 8.19 0.62 -25.13
C ALA A 48 7.40 1.30 -26.27
N GLY A 49 8.07 1.94 -27.24
CA GLY A 49 7.43 2.64 -28.34
C GLY A 49 6.61 3.87 -27.93
N ILE A 50 7.08 4.63 -26.93
CA ILE A 50 6.38 5.80 -26.38
C ILE A 50 7.28 7.04 -26.37
N SER A 51 6.68 8.22 -26.20
CA SER A 51 7.44 9.47 -25.98
C SER A 51 7.88 9.61 -24.51
N ARG A 52 8.93 10.41 -24.26
CA ARG A 52 9.36 10.77 -22.91
C ARG A 52 8.26 11.47 -22.10
N ARG A 53 7.46 12.33 -22.74
CA ARG A 53 6.28 12.94 -22.12
C ARG A 53 5.27 11.87 -21.70
N THR A 54 5.03 10.88 -22.56
CA THR A 54 4.15 9.76 -22.25
C THR A 54 4.68 9.00 -21.04
N PHE A 55 5.96 8.65 -20.99
CA PHE A 55 6.56 7.99 -19.83
C PHE A 55 6.28 8.74 -18.53
N PHE A 56 6.58 10.04 -18.47
CA PHE A 56 6.37 10.84 -17.24
C PHE A 56 4.90 11.09 -16.90
N ASN A 57 3.98 10.94 -17.86
CA ASN A 57 2.55 10.93 -17.55
C ASN A 57 2.14 9.67 -16.78
N TYR A 58 2.90 8.57 -16.88
CA TYR A 58 2.64 7.33 -16.17
C TYR A 58 3.50 7.17 -14.92
N PHE A 59 4.77 7.57 -14.96
CA PHE A 59 5.71 7.34 -13.86
C PHE A 59 6.62 8.55 -13.64
N PRO A 60 6.68 9.10 -12.40
CA PRO A 60 7.55 10.23 -12.12
C PRO A 60 9.03 9.88 -12.21
N THR A 61 9.42 8.67 -11.81
CA THR A 61 10.81 8.21 -11.85
C THR A 61 11.00 6.84 -12.50
N LYS A 62 12.27 6.46 -12.78
CA LYS A 62 12.62 5.11 -13.26
C LYS A 62 12.24 4.04 -12.23
N GLU A 63 12.46 4.33 -10.96
CA GLU A 63 12.12 3.45 -9.85
C GLU A 63 10.62 3.20 -9.79
N ASP A 64 9.77 4.20 -10.01
CA ASP A 64 8.31 4.03 -10.06
C ASP A 64 7.90 3.09 -11.20
N ALA A 65 8.51 3.27 -12.38
CA ALA A 65 8.28 2.40 -13.53
C ALA A 65 8.68 0.95 -13.25
N ILE A 66 9.82 0.71 -12.58
CA ILE A 66 10.29 -0.62 -12.17
C ILE A 66 9.34 -1.26 -11.17
N LEU A 67 8.93 -0.51 -10.15
CA LEU A 67 8.03 -1.02 -9.12
C LEU A 67 6.64 -1.28 -9.68
N GLY A 68 6.25 -0.58 -10.75
CA GLY A 68 4.90 -0.68 -11.30
C GLY A 68 3.89 0.01 -10.41
N HIS A 69 4.33 1.02 -9.64
CA HIS A 69 3.49 1.82 -8.76
C HIS A 69 3.82 3.30 -8.98
N VAL A 70 2.78 4.11 -9.03
CA VAL A 70 2.88 5.51 -8.66
C VAL A 70 2.43 5.54 -7.21
N ASP A 71 3.12 6.26 -6.34
CA ASP A 71 2.81 6.32 -4.90
C ASP A 71 1.32 6.65 -4.60
N ASP A 72 0.58 7.19 -5.59
CA ASP A 72 -0.80 7.66 -5.48
C ASP A 72 -1.87 6.88 -6.30
N GLU A 73 -1.52 5.94 -7.18
CA GLU A 73 -2.53 5.17 -7.95
C GLU A 73 -2.98 3.92 -7.17
N LEU A 74 -3.77 4.16 -6.14
CA LEU A 74 -4.52 3.09 -5.45
C LEU A 74 -5.83 2.84 -6.22
N PRO A 75 -6.31 1.58 -6.35
CA PRO A 75 -7.49 1.29 -7.16
C PRO A 75 -8.76 1.90 -6.54
N GLU A 76 -9.37 2.88 -7.21
CA GLU A 76 -10.57 3.59 -6.74
C GLU A 76 -11.72 2.62 -6.42
N ASP A 77 -11.90 1.56 -7.21
CA ASP A 77 -12.92 0.53 -7.01
C ASP A 77 -12.79 -0.19 -5.66
N VAL A 78 -11.55 -0.43 -5.22
CA VAL A 78 -11.26 -1.11 -3.96
C VAL A 78 -11.57 -0.20 -2.76
N PHE A 79 -11.32 1.10 -2.90
CA PHE A 79 -11.63 2.09 -1.85
C PHE A 79 -13.11 2.40 -1.76
N ASP A 80 -13.81 2.49 -2.88
CA ASP A 80 -15.26 2.63 -2.90
C ASP A 80 -15.94 1.51 -2.14
N GLU A 81 -15.49 0.27 -2.33
CA GLU A 81 -16.00 -0.88 -1.60
C GLU A 81 -15.70 -0.79 -0.10
N PHE A 82 -14.48 -0.38 0.28
CA PHE A 82 -14.12 -0.16 1.67
C PHE A 82 -15.00 0.92 2.34
N LEU A 83 -15.26 2.03 1.64
CA LEU A 83 -16.13 3.11 2.11
C LEU A 83 -17.59 2.64 2.28
N ARG A 84 -18.10 1.81 1.36
CA ARG A 84 -19.45 1.21 1.47
C ARG A 84 -19.62 0.37 2.72
N GLY A 85 -18.59 -0.39 3.13
CA GLY A 85 -18.62 -1.19 4.36
C GLY A 85 -18.93 -0.39 5.64
N GLY A 86 -18.64 0.92 5.65
CA GLY A 86 -18.93 1.82 6.77
C GLY A 86 -20.32 2.48 6.73
N GLN A 87 -21.08 2.39 5.63
CA GLN A 87 -22.34 3.15 5.45
C GLN A 87 -23.47 2.70 6.40
N GLY A 88 -23.46 1.44 6.83
CA GLY A 88 -24.45 0.91 7.77
C GLY A 88 -24.16 1.19 9.25
N SER A 89 -23.02 1.80 9.56
CA SER A 89 -22.59 2.05 10.94
C SER A 89 -22.87 3.50 11.38
N PRO A 90 -23.13 3.76 12.68
CA PRO A 90 -23.26 5.11 13.20
C PRO A 90 -21.99 5.94 12.95
N LYS A 91 -22.15 7.14 12.37
CA LYS A 91 -21.05 8.07 12.15
C LYS A 91 -20.55 8.70 13.44
N GLY A 92 -19.26 9.03 13.49
CA GLY A 92 -18.61 9.60 14.67
C GLY A 92 -18.15 8.56 15.70
N GLN A 93 -18.36 7.27 15.42
CA GLN A 93 -17.87 6.15 16.22
C GLN A 93 -17.18 5.14 15.29
N LEU A 94 -16.34 4.28 15.86
CA LEU A 94 -15.71 3.21 15.09
C LEU A 94 -16.71 2.07 14.87
N SER A 95 -16.90 1.71 13.62
CA SER A 95 -17.68 0.56 13.16
C SER A 95 -17.06 -0.75 13.63
N ALA A 96 -17.91 -1.70 14.05
CA ALA A 96 -17.46 -3.03 14.44
C ALA A 96 -16.82 -3.81 13.27
N SER A 97 -17.16 -3.46 12.03
CA SER A 97 -16.59 -4.05 10.81
C SER A 97 -15.24 -3.47 10.40
N LEU A 98 -14.78 -2.36 10.99
CA LEU A 98 -13.57 -1.65 10.53
C LEU A 98 -12.35 -2.55 10.41
N LEU A 99 -12.08 -3.38 11.42
CA LEU A 99 -10.92 -4.26 11.39
C LEU A 99 -11.04 -5.30 10.26
N GLN A 100 -12.22 -5.91 10.11
CA GLN A 100 -12.46 -6.91 9.07
C GLN A 100 -12.31 -6.29 7.66
N ASP A 101 -12.84 -5.10 7.45
CA ASP A 101 -12.78 -4.43 6.16
C ASP A 101 -11.37 -3.92 5.85
N LEU A 102 -10.57 -3.53 6.86
CA LEU A 102 -9.15 -3.21 6.71
C LEU A 102 -8.32 -4.44 6.31
N LEU A 103 -8.62 -5.60 6.89
CA LEU A 103 -8.00 -6.87 6.50
C LEU A 103 -8.32 -7.20 5.05
N GLN A 104 -9.60 -7.13 4.66
CA GLN A 104 -10.04 -7.40 3.30
C GLN A 104 -9.42 -6.41 2.30
N LEU A 105 -9.36 -5.12 2.65
CA LEU A 105 -8.69 -4.08 1.86
C LEU A 105 -7.23 -4.44 1.61
N SER A 106 -6.50 -4.79 2.66
CA SER A 106 -5.05 -5.11 2.57
C SER A 106 -4.79 -6.34 1.71
N LEU A 107 -5.60 -7.38 1.86
CA LEU A 107 -5.51 -8.59 1.06
C LEU A 107 -5.82 -8.31 -0.43
N THR A 108 -6.88 -7.54 -0.70
CA THR A 108 -7.28 -7.18 -2.07
C THR A 108 -6.22 -6.33 -2.76
N LEU A 109 -5.64 -5.35 -2.05
CA LEU A 109 -4.52 -4.55 -2.56
C LEU A 109 -3.31 -5.44 -2.87
N SER A 110 -2.99 -6.40 -2.00
CA SER A 110 -1.87 -7.32 -2.23
C SER A 110 -2.03 -8.21 -3.46
N GLU A 111 -3.25 -8.69 -3.73
CA GLU A 111 -3.55 -9.51 -4.92
C GLU A 111 -3.44 -8.70 -6.21
N ARG A 112 -3.91 -7.44 -6.20
CA ARG A 112 -3.82 -6.55 -7.35
C ARG A 112 -2.39 -6.17 -7.70
N MET A 113 -1.49 -6.14 -6.71
CA MET A 113 -0.06 -5.93 -6.93
C MET A 113 0.64 -7.15 -7.54
N SER A 114 0.07 -8.35 -7.39
CA SER A 114 0.64 -9.63 -7.83
C SER A 114 -0.19 -10.23 -8.97
N SER A 115 -0.23 -9.55 -10.12
CA SER A 115 -1.06 -9.98 -11.26
C SER A 115 -0.51 -11.20 -12.01
N SER A 116 0.79 -11.53 -11.90
CA SER A 116 1.36 -12.76 -12.46
C SER A 116 2.61 -13.27 -11.72
N GLU A 117 2.87 -14.58 -11.80
CA GLU A 117 4.10 -15.20 -11.29
C GLU A 117 5.36 -14.68 -12.00
N GLU A 118 5.27 -14.37 -13.30
CA GLU A 118 6.37 -13.78 -14.07
C GLU A 118 6.74 -12.38 -13.56
N GLU A 119 5.75 -11.48 -13.44
CA GLU A 119 5.97 -10.12 -12.93
C GLU A 119 6.57 -10.13 -11.53
N THR A 120 6.08 -11.04 -10.69
CA THR A 120 6.58 -11.28 -9.35
C THR A 120 8.05 -11.69 -9.36
N ARG A 121 8.39 -12.71 -10.17
CA ARG A 121 9.77 -13.18 -10.31
C ARG A 121 10.70 -12.08 -10.82
N GLN A 122 10.26 -11.29 -11.80
CA GLN A 122 11.03 -10.16 -12.32
C GLN A 122 11.28 -9.10 -11.24
N LEU A 123 10.24 -8.73 -10.49
CA LEU A 123 10.38 -7.77 -9.40
C LEU A 123 11.36 -8.28 -8.33
N ILE A 124 11.24 -9.54 -7.89
CA ILE A 124 12.18 -10.15 -6.94
C ILE A 124 13.61 -10.13 -7.50
N GLY A 125 13.80 -10.45 -8.79
CA GLY A 125 15.11 -10.41 -9.44
C GLY A 125 15.72 -9.01 -9.46
N VAL A 126 14.91 -7.99 -9.77
CA VAL A 126 15.32 -6.59 -9.75
C VAL A 126 15.69 -6.15 -8.33
N ILE A 127 14.87 -6.50 -7.34
CA ILE A 127 15.12 -6.17 -5.93
C ILE A 127 16.41 -6.80 -5.40
N LYS A 128 16.70 -8.06 -5.76
CA LYS A 128 17.96 -8.72 -5.40
C LYS A 128 19.17 -8.01 -6.00
N LYS A 129 19.06 -7.54 -7.25
CA LYS A 129 20.13 -6.82 -7.94
C LYS A 129 20.30 -5.40 -7.40
N GLU A 130 19.21 -4.75 -7.02
CA GLU A 130 19.14 -3.36 -6.59
C GLU A 130 18.45 -3.25 -5.22
N PRO A 131 19.10 -3.65 -4.10
CA PRO A 131 18.47 -3.68 -2.78
C PRO A 131 17.93 -2.33 -2.30
N GLN A 132 18.47 -1.22 -2.82
CA GLN A 132 18.00 0.13 -2.55
C GLN A 132 16.54 0.37 -2.98
N LEU A 133 16.04 -0.35 -3.98
CA LEU A 133 14.63 -0.30 -4.38
C LEU A 133 13.70 -0.85 -3.29
N MET A 134 14.20 -1.70 -2.37
CA MET A 134 13.43 -2.11 -1.19
C MET A 134 13.01 -0.92 -0.34
N LEU A 135 13.88 0.07 -0.17
CA LEU A 135 13.59 1.25 0.64
C LEU A 135 12.40 2.03 0.09
N LYS A 136 12.21 2.03 -1.23
CA LYS A 136 11.06 2.65 -1.89
C LYS A 136 9.79 1.81 -1.73
N ILE A 137 9.87 0.48 -1.77
CA ILE A 137 8.72 -0.41 -1.48
C ILE A 137 8.23 -0.24 -0.04
N ILE A 138 9.15 -0.33 0.93
CA ILE A 138 8.81 -0.31 2.36
C ILE A 138 8.68 1.10 2.93
N GLY A 139 9.03 2.11 2.14
CA GLY A 139 8.85 3.51 2.46
C GLY A 139 7.36 3.82 2.43
N ALA A 140 6.73 3.95 3.59
CA ALA A 140 5.48 4.68 3.67
C ALA A 140 5.84 6.16 3.51
N THR A 141 5.37 6.79 2.44
CA THR A 141 5.43 8.25 2.33
C THR A 141 4.40 8.84 3.30
N GLU A 142 4.70 9.99 3.89
CA GLU A 142 3.74 10.72 4.74
C GLU A 142 2.41 10.97 3.98
N GLU A 143 2.50 11.14 2.66
CA GLU A 143 1.35 11.30 1.77
C GLU A 143 0.47 10.05 1.71
N ARG A 144 1.07 8.86 1.55
CA ARG A 144 0.32 7.58 1.55
C ARG A 144 -0.34 7.32 2.89
N GLU A 145 0.36 7.55 4.00
CA GLU A 145 -0.22 7.44 5.34
C GLU A 145 -1.38 8.43 5.53
N ALA A 146 -1.20 9.69 5.11
CA ALA A 146 -2.24 10.70 5.18
C ALA A 146 -3.45 10.35 4.30
N HIS A 147 -3.23 9.74 3.14
CA HIS A 147 -4.29 9.26 2.25
C HIS A 147 -5.13 8.17 2.94
N PHE A 148 -4.49 7.12 3.47
CA PHE A 148 -5.21 6.10 4.22
C PHE A 148 -5.93 6.67 5.45
N ALA A 149 -5.30 7.59 6.19
CA ALA A 149 -5.93 8.23 7.35
C ALA A 149 -7.20 8.99 6.95
N ARG A 150 -7.19 9.71 5.81
CA ARG A 150 -8.39 10.38 5.27
C ARG A 150 -9.48 9.38 4.89
N LEU A 151 -9.11 8.27 4.25
CA LEU A 151 -10.06 7.22 3.87
C LEU A 151 -10.76 6.60 5.08
N LEU A 152 -10.01 6.27 6.14
CA LEU A 152 -10.58 5.75 7.39
C LEU A 152 -11.45 6.80 8.09
N ALA A 153 -10.98 8.04 8.16
CA ALA A 153 -11.72 9.16 8.76
C ALA A 153 -13.08 9.39 8.08
N GLU A 154 -13.10 9.36 6.74
CA GLU A 154 -14.32 9.48 5.94
C GLU A 154 -15.28 8.29 6.17
N ARG A 155 -14.74 7.07 6.17
CA ARG A 155 -15.51 5.84 6.42
C ARG A 155 -16.25 5.91 7.77
N GLU A 156 -15.56 6.34 8.83
CA GLU A 156 -16.14 6.41 10.19
C GLU A 156 -16.88 7.72 10.50
N GLY A 157 -16.68 8.77 9.70
CA GLY A 157 -17.17 10.12 10.03
C GLY A 157 -16.48 10.73 11.26
N VAL A 158 -15.18 10.46 11.43
CA VAL A 158 -14.33 10.99 12.51
C VAL A 158 -13.21 11.86 11.91
N PRO A 159 -12.55 12.75 12.67
CA PRO A 159 -11.41 13.49 12.13
C PRO A 159 -10.21 12.57 11.85
N ALA A 160 -9.38 12.88 10.85
CA ALA A 160 -8.13 12.16 10.58
C ALA A 160 -7.11 12.21 11.74
N SER A 161 -7.29 13.13 12.69
CA SER A 161 -6.54 13.18 13.95
C SER A 161 -7.00 12.17 14.99
N HIS A 162 -8.10 11.44 14.75
CA HIS A 162 -8.64 10.46 15.69
C HIS A 162 -7.57 9.41 16.03
N PRO A 163 -7.30 9.13 17.33
CA PRO A 163 -6.19 8.27 17.74
C PRO A 163 -6.22 6.89 17.09
N VAL A 164 -7.41 6.27 16.99
CA VAL A 164 -7.54 4.94 16.38
C VAL A 164 -7.30 4.97 14.86
N VAL A 165 -7.65 6.05 14.15
CA VAL A 165 -7.36 6.17 12.72
C VAL A 165 -5.85 6.22 12.51
N ARG A 166 -5.15 7.07 13.28
CA ARG A 166 -3.68 7.16 13.23
C ARG A 166 -3.01 5.83 13.55
N MET A 167 -3.43 5.18 14.63
CA MET A 167 -2.85 3.90 15.03
C MET A 167 -3.16 2.77 14.04
N ALA A 168 -4.35 2.75 13.44
CA ALA A 168 -4.68 1.77 12.40
C ALA A 168 -3.73 1.91 11.20
N VAL A 169 -3.50 3.14 10.71
CA VAL A 169 -2.55 3.38 9.59
C VAL A 169 -1.14 2.93 9.96
N VAL A 170 -0.65 3.31 11.16
CA VAL A 170 0.70 2.92 11.62
C VAL A 170 0.84 1.40 11.73
N VAL A 171 -0.13 0.73 12.35
CA VAL A 171 -0.07 -0.73 12.54
C VAL A 171 -0.14 -1.45 11.20
N MET A 172 -1.08 -1.09 10.33
CA MET A 172 -1.22 -1.71 9.02
C MET A 172 0.00 -1.46 8.13
N GLY A 173 0.55 -0.24 8.15
CA GLY A 173 1.78 0.11 7.44
C GLY A 173 2.99 -0.71 7.92
N ASN A 174 3.15 -0.89 9.24
CA ASN A 174 4.23 -1.72 9.80
C ASN A 174 4.05 -3.21 9.48
N ILE A 175 2.82 -3.72 9.49
CA ILE A 175 2.54 -5.10 9.08
C ILE A 175 2.92 -5.29 7.61
N ALA A 176 2.47 -4.41 6.71
CA ALA A 176 2.82 -4.47 5.28
C ALA A 176 4.34 -4.36 5.04
N ARG A 177 5.02 -3.48 5.79
CA ARG A 177 6.48 -3.35 5.77
C ARG A 177 7.18 -4.62 6.22
N HIS A 178 6.76 -5.21 7.34
CA HIS A 178 7.33 -6.45 7.85
C HIS A 178 7.12 -7.61 6.87
N THR A 179 5.92 -7.73 6.32
CA THR A 179 5.60 -8.69 5.25
C THR A 179 6.50 -8.49 4.04
N SER A 180 6.69 -7.25 3.58
CA SER A 180 7.54 -6.96 2.41
C SER A 180 8.99 -7.37 2.65
N LEU A 181 9.56 -7.07 3.82
CA LEU A 181 10.92 -7.48 4.17
C LEU A 181 11.09 -9.00 4.17
N ALA A 182 10.12 -9.73 4.73
CA ALA A 182 10.13 -11.19 4.72
C ALA A 182 9.92 -11.76 3.30
N TYR A 183 9.05 -11.14 2.51
CA TYR A 183 8.73 -11.61 1.17
C TYR A 183 9.93 -11.52 0.21
N PHE A 184 10.67 -10.42 0.27
CA PHE A 184 11.84 -10.18 -0.57
C PHE A 184 13.15 -10.73 0.03
N SER A 185 13.10 -11.42 1.17
CA SER A 185 14.29 -12.04 1.76
C SER A 185 14.82 -13.19 0.90
N GLU A 186 16.12 -13.47 1.01
CA GLU A 186 16.71 -14.64 0.35
C GLU A 186 16.04 -15.94 0.82
N GLY A 187 15.80 -16.85 -0.12
CA GLY A 187 15.22 -18.17 0.17
C GLY A 187 13.71 -18.19 0.44
N ASN A 188 13.00 -17.06 0.41
CA ASN A 188 11.55 -17.07 0.54
C ASN A 188 10.90 -17.80 -0.66
N THR A 189 10.01 -18.74 -0.36
CA THR A 189 9.20 -19.48 -1.33
C THR A 189 7.70 -19.25 -1.14
N ARG A 190 7.32 -18.47 -0.12
CA ARG A 190 5.92 -18.23 0.25
C ARG A 190 5.35 -17.05 -0.52
N ALA A 191 4.06 -17.12 -0.83
CA ALA A 191 3.35 -16.02 -1.46
C ALA A 191 3.23 -14.82 -0.50
N TYR A 192 3.27 -13.60 -1.05
CA TYR A 192 3.12 -12.37 -0.26
C TYR A 192 1.81 -12.37 0.54
N ARG A 193 0.73 -12.84 -0.08
CA ARG A 193 -0.59 -12.96 0.56
C ARG A 193 -0.54 -13.80 1.84
N ASP A 194 0.13 -14.95 1.82
CA ASP A 194 0.18 -15.86 2.96
C ASP A 194 0.96 -15.24 4.13
N LEU A 195 2.08 -14.58 3.81
CA LEU A 195 2.86 -13.84 4.80
C LEU A 195 2.07 -12.66 5.39
N LEU A 196 1.32 -11.94 4.54
CA LEU A 196 0.47 -10.84 4.99
C LEU A 196 -0.62 -11.33 5.92
N LEU A 197 -1.33 -12.40 5.54
CA LEU A 197 -2.40 -12.98 6.34
C LEU A 197 -1.89 -13.46 7.70
N GLU A 198 -0.77 -14.18 7.73
CA GLU A 198 -0.13 -14.64 8.98
C GLU A 198 0.19 -13.46 9.91
N ASN A 199 0.81 -12.40 9.37
CA ASN A 199 1.16 -11.23 10.18
C ASN A 199 -0.07 -10.48 10.70
N LEU A 200 -1.13 -10.38 9.89
CA LEU A 200 -2.39 -9.77 10.28
C LEU A 200 -3.09 -10.58 11.38
N GLU A 201 -3.12 -11.90 11.26
CA GLU A 201 -3.69 -12.80 12.27
C GLU A 201 -2.91 -12.75 13.58
N ALA A 202 -1.57 -12.73 13.51
CA ALA A 202 -0.71 -12.58 14.68
C ALA A 202 -0.94 -11.25 15.39
N ALA A 203 -1.05 -10.14 14.65
CA ALA A 203 -1.36 -8.82 15.21
C ALA A 203 -2.75 -8.80 15.86
N ARG A 204 -3.76 -9.38 15.22
CA ARG A 204 -5.12 -9.50 15.78
C ARG A 204 -5.11 -10.30 17.08
N LEU A 205 -4.40 -11.43 17.10
CA LEU A 205 -4.29 -12.28 18.30
C LEU A 205 -3.64 -11.52 19.45
N LEU A 206 -2.53 -10.82 19.18
CA LEU A 206 -1.81 -10.00 20.17
C LEU A 206 -2.70 -8.88 20.74
N LEU A 207 -3.39 -8.13 19.88
CA LEU A 207 -4.23 -7.00 20.29
C LEU A 207 -5.56 -7.44 20.93
N SER A 208 -5.95 -8.70 20.77
CA SER A 208 -7.12 -9.28 21.45
C SER A 208 -6.83 -9.79 22.87
N GLN A 209 -5.56 -9.79 23.29
CA GLN A 209 -5.20 -10.22 24.64
C GLN A 209 -5.79 -9.27 25.69
N PRO A 210 -6.18 -9.79 26.87
CA PRO A 210 -6.64 -8.94 27.97
C PRO A 210 -5.58 -7.91 28.35
N TYR A 211 -5.99 -6.64 28.43
CA TYR A 211 -5.15 -5.54 28.91
C TYR A 211 -5.86 -4.78 30.01
N SER A 212 -5.14 -4.50 31.10
CA SER A 212 -5.59 -3.61 32.15
C SER A 212 -4.81 -2.30 32.04
N ARG A 213 -5.52 -1.17 31.97
CA ARG A 213 -4.89 0.14 32.02
C ARG A 213 -4.14 0.26 33.36
N PRO A 214 -2.84 0.58 33.36
CA PRO A 214 -2.13 0.87 34.59
C PRO A 214 -2.88 1.98 35.32
N THR A 215 -3.37 1.68 36.53
CA THR A 215 -3.88 2.72 37.42
C THR A 215 -2.71 3.64 37.75
N GLY A 216 -2.91 4.95 37.60
CA GLY A 216 -1.85 5.94 37.80
C GLY A 216 -1.18 5.76 39.16
N HIS A 217 0.13 6.04 39.24
CA HIS A 217 0.82 6.17 40.51
C HIS A 217 0.03 7.09 41.45
N PRO A 218 -0.23 6.71 42.71
CA PRO A 218 -0.74 7.66 43.67
C PRO A 218 0.29 8.79 43.78
N VAL A 219 -0.11 10.00 43.37
CA VAL A 219 0.63 11.21 43.72
C VAL A 219 0.65 11.25 45.25
N ALA A 220 1.82 11.04 45.84
CA ALA A 220 2.00 11.15 47.28
C ALA A 220 1.47 12.54 47.70
N PRO A 221 0.67 12.65 48.77
CA PRO A 221 0.21 13.95 49.23
C PRO A 221 1.45 14.79 49.55
N SER A 222 1.57 15.92 48.86
CA SER A 222 2.54 16.96 49.18
C SER A 222 2.47 17.20 50.68
N ALA A 223 3.58 16.97 51.38
CA ALA A 223 3.78 17.47 52.72
C ALA A 223 3.89 19.00 52.63
N GLU A 224 2.75 19.67 52.41
CA GLU A 224 2.59 21.07 52.70
C GLU A 224 2.56 21.19 54.22
N GLY A 225 3.71 21.63 54.75
CA GLY A 225 3.84 21.99 56.13
C GLY A 225 2.95 23.17 56.49
N GLN A 226 2.58 23.20 57.77
CA GLN A 226 2.57 24.40 58.63
C GLN A 226 2.01 24.02 60.01
N PRO A 227 2.23 24.83 61.06
CA PRO A 227 3.05 26.04 61.13
C PRO A 227 4.28 25.93 62.05
#